data_AF-A0A211ZFS0-F1
#
_entry.id   AF-A0A211ZFS0-F1
#
_cell.length_a   1.000
_cell.length_b   1.000
_cell.length_c   1.000
_cell.angle_alpha   90.00
_cell.angle_beta   90.00
_cell.angle_gamma   90.00
#
_symmetry.space_group_name_H-M   'P 1'
#
loop_
_entity.id
_entity.type
_entity.pdbx_description
1 polymer ?
#
loop_
_entity_poly.entity_id
_entity_poly.type
_entity_poly.pdbx_seq_one_letter_code
_entity_poly.pdbx_strand_id
1 'polypeptide(L)'
;MPNLILGGLGDDILVGGTGDDLIIDPWGNDRINGDLGNDTILAGEGNDVVKGGGGLDNIDGGSGNDLIRGDDGNDILTGNLGDDTVRGGTGDDHINGDQGNDTLYGDDGNDFIFGGQNIDHLYGGAGNDHLFGSEGNDALHGGLGDDVLAGDNGRNTPRTDVGEGNDKLYGDSGNDTLISGDGRDYLTGGAGDDTFLFRFHDPKFGSIQGFTTVTDFDAAHDKFAFDAKGIGTDGAGANFVNHASGGSGSAVDTFYSGAASGANGEHVVVVTDQGFASGSAAAQGISGEAAGDIIAYYDSKSGTANLAYVTSANHADVFAELSNVHSVDDLAALHLTASDFTFV
;
A
#
# COMPACT_ATOMS: atom_id res chain seq x y z
N MET A 1 -11.52 -41.75 -7.27
CA MET A 1 -12.97 -41.43 -7.44
C MET A 1 -13.28 -40.62 -6.23
N PRO A 2 -13.78 -39.40 -6.38
CA PRO A 2 -14.03 -38.57 -5.22
C PRO A 2 -15.10 -39.22 -4.33
N ASN A 3 -14.94 -39.18 -3.00
CA ASN A 3 -16.04 -39.60 -2.14
C ASN A 3 -17.06 -38.46 -2.07
N LEU A 4 -18.34 -38.80 -2.01
CA LEU A 4 -19.41 -37.82 -1.82
C LEU A 4 -19.85 -37.84 -0.36
N ILE A 5 -19.80 -36.68 0.29
CA ILE A 5 -20.29 -36.44 1.64
C ILE A 5 -21.40 -35.40 1.54
N LEU A 6 -22.56 -35.72 2.13
CA LEU A 6 -23.71 -34.83 2.15
C LEU A 6 -24.07 -34.52 3.61
N GLY A 7 -24.09 -33.24 3.93
CA GLY A 7 -24.68 -32.72 5.16
C GLY A 7 -26.21 -32.78 5.14
N GLY A 8 -26.78 -32.49 6.29
CA GLY A 8 -28.20 -32.63 6.60
C GLY A 8 -28.91 -31.29 6.65
N LEU A 9 -29.68 -31.11 7.71
CA LEU A 9 -30.31 -29.83 8.03
C LEU A 9 -29.77 -29.42 9.39
N GLY A 10 -29.27 -28.19 9.49
CA GLY A 10 -28.73 -27.63 10.72
C GLY A 10 -27.30 -28.08 10.99
N ASP A 11 -26.71 -27.54 12.06
CA ASP A 11 -25.27 -27.63 12.33
C ASP A 11 -24.68 -29.05 12.28
N ASP A 12 -23.79 -29.29 11.33
CA ASP A 12 -23.14 -30.56 11.01
C ASP A 12 -21.61 -30.51 11.25
N ILE A 13 -21.00 -31.70 11.31
CA ILE A 13 -19.55 -31.89 11.36
C ILE A 13 -19.17 -32.91 10.29
N LEU A 14 -18.51 -32.45 9.23
CA LEU A 14 -18.15 -33.25 8.06
C LEU A 14 -16.63 -33.36 7.91
N VAL A 15 -16.15 -34.54 7.52
CA VAL A 15 -14.71 -34.80 7.30
C VAL A 15 -14.53 -35.65 6.04
N GLY A 16 -13.76 -35.16 5.06
CA GLY A 16 -13.41 -35.83 3.81
C GLY A 16 -12.50 -37.05 4.03
N GLY A 17 -11.32 -36.78 4.57
CA GLY A 17 -10.35 -37.79 4.96
C GLY A 17 -9.16 -37.85 4.01
N THR A 18 -9.01 -38.93 3.24
CA THR A 18 -7.87 -39.04 2.32
C THR A 18 -8.33 -39.22 0.89
N GLY A 19 -7.65 -38.52 -0.02
CA GLY A 19 -8.00 -38.45 -1.43
C GLY A 19 -9.09 -37.42 -1.67
N ASP A 20 -9.28 -37.08 -2.94
CA ASP A 20 -10.23 -36.05 -3.36
C ASP A 20 -11.66 -36.34 -2.86
N ASP A 21 -12.33 -35.35 -2.28
CA ASP A 21 -13.68 -35.45 -1.76
C ASP A 21 -14.59 -34.34 -2.32
N LEU A 22 -15.88 -34.65 -2.45
CA LEU A 22 -16.94 -33.69 -2.73
C LEU A 22 -17.84 -33.61 -1.49
N ILE A 23 -17.78 -32.49 -0.80
CA ILE A 23 -18.57 -32.21 0.41
C ILE A 23 -19.60 -31.16 0.06
N ILE A 24 -20.88 -31.47 0.30
CA ILE A 24 -21.99 -30.53 0.09
C ILE A 24 -22.81 -30.48 1.37
N ASP A 25 -22.79 -29.33 2.03
CA ASP A 25 -23.66 -28.99 3.13
C ASP A 25 -24.56 -27.81 2.72
N PRO A 26 -25.89 -27.94 2.77
CA PRO A 26 -26.77 -26.87 2.29
C PRO A 26 -27.25 -25.89 3.37
N TRP A 27 -27.29 -26.28 4.65
CA TRP A 27 -27.84 -25.44 5.73
C TRP A 27 -27.28 -25.80 7.10
N GLY A 28 -26.83 -24.81 7.86
CA GLY A 28 -26.35 -25.01 9.22
C GLY A 28 -25.21 -24.05 9.54
N ASN A 29 -24.76 -24.01 10.79
CA ASN A 29 -23.44 -23.44 11.09
C ASN A 29 -22.47 -24.62 11.24
N ASP A 30 -21.82 -24.95 10.14
CA ASP A 30 -21.20 -26.23 9.92
C ASP A 30 -19.69 -26.19 10.21
N ARG A 31 -19.13 -27.37 10.48
CA ARG A 31 -17.69 -27.55 10.60
C ARG A 31 -17.23 -28.59 9.59
N ILE A 32 -16.54 -28.13 8.56
CA ILE A 32 -16.17 -28.96 7.41
C ILE A 32 -14.64 -29.01 7.31
N ASN A 33 -14.09 -30.21 7.12
CA ASN A 33 -12.65 -30.44 6.91
C ASN A 33 -12.42 -31.42 5.76
N GLY A 34 -11.81 -30.96 4.66
CA GLY A 34 -11.42 -31.80 3.52
C GLY A 34 -10.35 -32.83 3.90
N ASP A 35 -9.34 -32.40 4.66
CA ASP A 35 -8.19 -33.18 5.15
C ASP A 35 -7.07 -33.34 4.09
N LEU A 36 -6.87 -34.48 3.43
CA LEU A 36 -5.86 -34.62 2.38
C LEU A 36 -6.53 -34.97 1.05
N GLY A 37 -6.16 -34.30 -0.03
CA GLY A 37 -6.78 -34.54 -1.34
C GLY A 37 -7.07 -33.22 -2.03
N ASN A 38 -7.52 -33.28 -3.27
CA ASN A 38 -8.04 -32.11 -3.93
C ASN A 38 -9.56 -32.07 -3.73
N ASP A 39 -10.02 -31.28 -2.77
CA ASP A 39 -11.40 -31.34 -2.31
C ASP A 39 -12.26 -30.25 -2.96
N THR A 40 -13.55 -30.52 -3.07
CA THR A 40 -14.56 -29.53 -3.43
C THR A 40 -15.57 -29.44 -2.31
N ILE A 41 -15.69 -28.26 -1.71
CA ILE A 41 -16.53 -28.03 -0.53
C ILE A 41 -17.53 -26.92 -0.86
N LEU A 42 -18.82 -27.22 -0.69
CA LEU A 42 -19.92 -26.25 -0.72
C LEU A 42 -20.54 -26.23 0.67
N ALA A 43 -20.37 -25.14 1.43
CA ALA A 43 -20.77 -25.06 2.84
C ALA A 43 -22.21 -24.54 3.06
N GLY A 44 -22.70 -23.69 2.14
CA GLY A 44 -24.13 -23.43 2.00
C GLY A 44 -24.62 -22.25 2.82
N GLU A 45 -25.79 -22.37 3.47
CA GLU A 45 -26.33 -21.29 4.30
C GLU A 45 -25.94 -21.46 5.78
N GLY A 46 -25.36 -20.41 6.37
CA GLY A 46 -25.09 -20.22 7.79
C GLY A 46 -23.65 -19.78 8.00
N ASN A 47 -23.21 -19.69 9.26
CA ASN A 47 -21.85 -19.25 9.56
C ASN A 47 -20.94 -20.47 9.71
N ASP A 48 -20.20 -20.78 8.66
CA ASP A 48 -19.46 -22.02 8.54
C ASP A 48 -18.00 -21.87 8.94
N VAL A 49 -17.40 -22.99 9.37
CA VAL A 49 -15.95 -23.11 9.57
C VAL A 49 -15.45 -24.20 8.63
N VAL A 50 -14.77 -23.79 7.59
CA VAL A 50 -14.33 -24.66 6.49
C VAL A 50 -12.81 -24.71 6.43
N LYS A 51 -12.28 -25.92 6.31
CA LYS A 51 -10.87 -26.20 6.12
C LYS A 51 -10.70 -27.10 4.89
N GLY A 52 -9.92 -26.68 3.90
CA GLY A 52 -9.51 -27.50 2.75
C GLY A 52 -8.58 -28.61 3.22
N GLY A 53 -7.36 -28.23 3.60
CA GLY A 53 -6.41 -29.13 4.23
C GLY A 53 -5.13 -29.21 3.42
N GLY A 54 -4.93 -30.27 2.64
CA GLY A 54 -3.73 -30.40 1.84
C GLY A 54 -4.06 -30.91 0.44
N GLY A 55 -3.74 -30.13 -0.58
CA GLY A 55 -4.00 -30.48 -1.98
C GLY A 55 -4.29 -29.25 -2.80
N LEU A 56 -5.17 -29.36 -3.79
CA LEU A 56 -5.75 -28.20 -4.46
C LEU A 56 -7.24 -28.24 -4.17
N ASP A 57 -7.69 -27.35 -3.30
CA ASP A 57 -9.05 -27.30 -2.82
C ASP A 57 -9.86 -26.21 -3.53
N ASN A 58 -11.16 -26.45 -3.67
CA ASN A 58 -12.12 -25.49 -4.18
C ASN A 58 -13.26 -25.34 -3.18
N ILE A 59 -13.31 -24.20 -2.50
CA ILE A 59 -14.18 -23.95 -1.36
C ILE A 59 -15.11 -22.77 -1.62
N ASP A 60 -16.40 -23.01 -1.42
CA ASP A 60 -17.49 -22.04 -1.51
C ASP A 60 -18.17 -21.97 -0.13
N GLY A 61 -18.03 -20.82 0.56
CA GLY A 61 -18.64 -20.54 1.87
C GLY A 61 -20.16 -20.48 1.78
N GLY A 62 -20.67 -19.52 1.00
CA GLY A 62 -22.06 -19.50 0.57
C GLY A 62 -22.81 -18.30 1.13
N SER A 63 -23.56 -18.44 2.21
CA SER A 63 -24.16 -17.26 2.83
C SER A 63 -24.10 -17.31 4.33
N GLY A 64 -23.67 -16.23 4.94
CA GLY A 64 -23.38 -16.15 6.37
C GLY A 64 -21.99 -15.57 6.54
N ASN A 65 -21.52 -15.50 7.78
CA ASN A 65 -20.18 -15.02 8.06
C ASN A 65 -19.26 -16.22 8.28
N ASP A 66 -18.49 -16.55 7.25
CA ASP A 66 -17.73 -17.79 7.16
C ASP A 66 -16.27 -17.61 7.57
N LEU A 67 -15.69 -18.69 8.08
CA LEU A 67 -14.25 -18.82 8.31
C LEU A 67 -13.70 -19.91 7.41
N ILE A 68 -13.00 -19.51 6.36
CA ILE A 68 -12.46 -20.40 5.33
C ILE A 68 -10.93 -20.44 5.41
N ARG A 69 -10.34 -21.65 5.38
CA ARG A 69 -8.89 -21.88 5.33
C ARG A 69 -8.56 -22.90 4.24
N GLY A 70 -7.73 -22.52 3.25
CA GLY A 70 -7.19 -23.44 2.24
C GLY A 70 -6.17 -24.40 2.85
N ASP A 71 -5.23 -23.85 3.63
CA ASP A 71 -4.06 -24.52 4.22
C ASP A 71 -2.96 -24.83 3.19
N ASP A 72 -2.59 -26.09 2.95
CA ASP A 72 -1.47 -26.41 2.04
C ASP A 72 -2.04 -26.60 0.63
N GLY A 73 -1.76 -25.73 -0.33
CA GLY A 73 -2.37 -25.87 -1.65
C GLY A 73 -2.28 -24.67 -2.55
N ASN A 74 -2.72 -24.84 -3.80
CA ASN A 74 -2.99 -23.71 -4.68
C ASN A 74 -4.50 -23.60 -4.81
N ASP A 75 -5.16 -23.06 -3.80
CA ASP A 75 -6.58 -23.22 -3.56
C ASP A 75 -7.43 -22.15 -4.26
N ILE A 76 -8.71 -22.45 -4.43
CA ILE A 76 -9.72 -21.51 -4.91
C ILE A 76 -10.74 -21.33 -3.79
N LEU A 77 -10.81 -20.13 -3.23
CA LEU A 77 -11.59 -19.83 -2.03
C LEU A 77 -12.57 -18.69 -2.31
N THR A 78 -13.87 -18.91 -2.07
CA THR A 78 -14.92 -17.88 -2.25
C THR A 78 -15.74 -17.73 -0.97
N GLY A 79 -15.82 -16.51 -0.44
CA GLY A 79 -16.67 -16.16 0.71
C GLY A 79 -18.16 -16.16 0.35
N ASN A 80 -18.52 -15.38 -0.68
CA ASN A 80 -19.88 -15.11 -1.17
C ASN A 80 -20.62 -14.04 -0.36
N LEU A 81 -21.70 -14.38 0.38
CA LEU A 81 -22.57 -13.41 1.03
C LEU A 81 -22.31 -13.35 2.53
N GLY A 82 -21.84 -12.23 3.05
CA GLY A 82 -21.68 -11.99 4.48
C GLY A 82 -20.28 -11.48 4.81
N ASP A 83 -20.01 -11.16 6.08
CA ASP A 83 -18.69 -10.65 6.45
C ASP A 83 -17.76 -11.86 6.71
N ASP A 84 -16.94 -12.23 5.73
CA ASP A 84 -16.16 -13.45 5.72
C ASP A 84 -14.70 -13.23 6.17
N THR A 85 -14.09 -14.31 6.67
CA THR A 85 -12.64 -14.37 6.90
C THR A 85 -12.06 -15.53 6.13
N VAL A 86 -11.27 -15.23 5.10
CA VAL A 86 -10.69 -16.22 4.19
C VAL A 86 -9.18 -16.18 4.28
N ARG A 87 -8.54 -17.35 4.35
CA ARG A 87 -7.09 -17.51 4.40
C ARG A 87 -6.65 -18.59 3.41
N GLY A 88 -5.78 -18.22 2.48
CA GLY A 88 -5.14 -19.11 1.51
C GLY A 88 -4.29 -20.16 2.21
N GLY A 89 -3.10 -19.76 2.66
CA GLY A 89 -2.20 -20.61 3.44
C GLY A 89 -0.83 -20.70 2.80
N THR A 90 -0.45 -21.85 2.27
CA THR A 90 0.80 -21.98 1.52
C THR A 90 0.51 -22.41 0.11
N GLY A 91 1.10 -21.75 -0.87
CA GLY A 91 0.96 -22.02 -2.30
C GLY A 91 0.32 -20.83 -3.01
N ASP A 92 0.09 -20.91 -4.32
CA ASP A 92 -0.45 -19.78 -5.07
C ASP A 92 -1.99 -19.87 -5.08
N ASP A 93 -2.65 -19.06 -4.26
CA ASP A 93 -4.08 -19.11 -3.99
C ASP A 93 -4.89 -18.09 -4.81
N HIS A 94 -6.17 -18.40 -5.03
CA HIS A 94 -7.15 -17.49 -5.63
C HIS A 94 -8.33 -17.27 -4.68
N ILE A 95 -8.43 -16.06 -4.14
CA ILE A 95 -9.36 -15.70 -3.08
C ILE A 95 -10.34 -14.62 -3.58
N ASN A 96 -11.63 -14.81 -3.33
CA ASN A 96 -12.69 -13.84 -3.62
C ASN A 96 -13.62 -13.66 -2.41
N GLY A 97 -13.75 -12.44 -1.90
CA GLY A 97 -14.67 -12.10 -0.80
C GLY A 97 -16.14 -12.05 -1.26
N ASP A 98 -16.38 -11.47 -2.44
CA ASP A 98 -17.70 -11.20 -3.03
C ASP A 98 -18.51 -10.09 -2.33
N GLN A 99 -19.48 -10.38 -1.47
CA GLN A 99 -20.34 -9.35 -0.85
C GLN A 99 -20.21 -9.37 0.67
N GLY A 100 -19.66 -8.32 1.25
CA GLY A 100 -19.54 -8.20 2.70
C GLY A 100 -18.35 -7.36 3.09
N ASN A 101 -18.14 -7.15 4.39
CA ASN A 101 -16.89 -6.54 4.84
C ASN A 101 -15.90 -7.65 5.15
N ASP A 102 -15.14 -8.05 4.16
CA ASP A 102 -14.33 -9.26 4.20
C ASP A 102 -12.93 -9.01 4.74
N THR A 103 -12.33 -10.06 5.29
CA THR A 103 -10.91 -10.06 5.67
C THR A 103 -10.20 -11.23 5.00
N LEU A 104 -9.35 -10.93 4.03
CA LEU A 104 -8.75 -11.88 3.12
C LEU A 104 -7.22 -11.92 3.31
N TYR A 105 -6.66 -13.12 3.46
CA TYR A 105 -5.21 -13.33 3.63
C TYR A 105 -4.72 -14.33 2.57
N GLY A 106 -3.73 -13.96 1.75
CA GLY A 106 -3.01 -14.89 0.88
C GLY A 106 -2.08 -15.81 1.67
N ASP A 107 -1.30 -15.22 2.59
CA ASP A 107 -0.22 -15.85 3.36
C ASP A 107 1.04 -16.13 2.52
N ASP A 108 1.52 -17.37 2.39
CA ASP A 108 2.75 -17.68 1.65
C ASP A 108 2.40 -18.09 0.21
N GLY A 109 2.76 -17.34 -0.82
CA GLY A 109 2.24 -17.61 -2.15
C GLY A 109 2.44 -16.47 -3.13
N ASN A 110 2.17 -16.68 -4.42
CA ASN A 110 1.85 -15.55 -5.31
C ASN A 110 0.34 -15.56 -5.51
N ASP A 111 -0.36 -14.78 -4.70
CA ASP A 111 -1.80 -14.90 -4.53
C ASP A 111 -2.57 -13.91 -5.40
N PHE A 112 -3.78 -14.30 -5.77
CA PHE A 112 -4.76 -13.42 -6.42
C PHE A 112 -5.94 -13.21 -5.48
N ILE A 113 -6.13 -11.98 -5.00
CA ILE A 113 -7.13 -11.64 -3.99
C ILE A 113 -8.06 -10.55 -4.52
N PHE A 114 -9.36 -10.83 -4.51
CA PHE A 114 -10.43 -9.88 -4.85
C PHE A 114 -11.30 -9.63 -3.61
N GLY A 115 -11.42 -8.37 -3.19
CA GLY A 115 -12.27 -7.94 -2.07
C GLY A 115 -13.73 -8.12 -2.41
N GLY A 116 -14.21 -7.35 -3.40
CA GLY A 116 -15.56 -7.49 -3.93
C GLY A 116 -16.38 -6.23 -3.68
N GLN A 117 -17.48 -6.36 -2.97
CA GLN A 117 -18.34 -5.24 -2.60
C GLN A 117 -18.23 -4.98 -1.10
N ASN A 118 -18.28 -3.70 -0.73
CA ASN A 118 -18.32 -3.17 0.64
C ASN A 118 -16.99 -2.67 1.17
N ILE A 119 -16.49 -3.11 2.33
CA ILE A 119 -15.26 -2.56 2.90
C ILE A 119 -14.40 -3.73 3.32
N ASP A 120 -13.36 -3.98 2.54
CA ASP A 120 -12.54 -5.17 2.65
C ASP A 120 -11.15 -4.86 3.19
N HIS A 121 -10.57 -5.86 3.84
CA HIS A 121 -9.17 -5.86 4.25
C HIS A 121 -8.45 -7.01 3.57
N LEU A 122 -7.50 -6.68 2.69
CA LEU A 122 -6.73 -7.65 1.91
C LEU A 122 -5.28 -7.64 2.37
N TYR A 123 -4.71 -8.82 2.57
CA TYR A 123 -3.30 -9.02 2.92
C TYR A 123 -2.71 -10.08 1.98
N GLY A 124 -1.72 -9.72 1.17
CA GLY A 124 -1.01 -10.65 0.29
C GLY A 124 -0.18 -11.62 1.11
N GLY A 125 0.85 -11.11 1.78
CA GLY A 125 1.67 -11.89 2.69
C GLY A 125 3.09 -12.00 2.16
N ALA A 126 3.53 -13.18 1.74
CA ALA A 126 4.86 -13.42 1.23
C ALA A 126 4.83 -14.02 -0.17
N GLY A 127 5.34 -13.28 -1.15
CA GLY A 127 5.46 -13.63 -2.56
C GLY A 127 4.98 -12.45 -3.40
N ASN A 128 4.72 -12.65 -4.68
CA ASN A 128 4.35 -11.54 -5.58
C ASN A 128 2.85 -11.56 -5.79
N ASP A 129 2.14 -10.75 -5.02
CA ASP A 129 0.70 -10.85 -4.88
C ASP A 129 -0.04 -9.84 -5.77
N HIS A 130 -1.29 -10.19 -6.10
CA HIS A 130 -2.21 -9.39 -6.89
C HIS A 130 -3.48 -9.13 -6.07
N LEU A 131 -3.63 -7.92 -5.55
CA LEU A 131 -4.74 -7.53 -4.68
C LEU A 131 -5.63 -6.49 -5.38
N PHE A 132 -6.93 -6.75 -5.42
CA PHE A 132 -7.94 -5.87 -6.01
C PHE A 132 -9.07 -5.60 -5.01
N GLY A 133 -9.19 -4.36 -4.54
CA GLY A 133 -10.23 -3.94 -3.59
C GLY A 133 -11.65 -4.03 -4.17
N SER A 134 -11.83 -3.60 -5.43
CA SER A 134 -13.12 -3.51 -6.12
C SER A 134 -14.05 -2.41 -5.55
N GLU A 135 -15.33 -2.70 -5.29
CA GLU A 135 -16.28 -1.68 -4.86
C GLU A 135 -16.19 -1.43 -3.35
N GLY A 136 -15.40 -0.47 -2.92
CA GLY A 136 -15.26 -0.30 -1.49
C GLY A 136 -14.29 0.77 -1.08
N ASN A 137 -14.26 1.07 0.22
CA ASN A 137 -13.18 1.88 0.80
C ASN A 137 -12.20 0.91 1.46
N ASP A 138 -11.43 0.21 0.65
CA ASP A 138 -10.70 -0.98 1.08
C ASP A 138 -9.34 -0.64 1.70
N ALA A 139 -8.75 -1.60 2.39
CA ALA A 139 -7.35 -1.53 2.83
C ALA A 139 -6.58 -2.73 2.31
N LEU A 140 -5.55 -2.46 1.50
CA LEU A 140 -4.75 -3.50 0.85
C LEU A 140 -3.32 -3.47 1.38
N HIS A 141 -2.79 -4.63 1.73
CA HIS A 141 -1.43 -4.80 2.22
C HIS A 141 -0.71 -5.85 1.37
N GLY A 142 0.29 -5.45 0.58
CA GLY A 142 1.06 -6.36 -0.29
C GLY A 142 1.86 -7.36 0.55
N GLY A 143 2.90 -6.87 1.23
CA GLY A 143 3.65 -7.69 2.19
C GLY A 143 5.10 -7.80 1.79
N LEU A 144 5.61 -9.01 1.57
CA LEU A 144 6.96 -9.26 1.09
C LEU A 144 6.92 -9.74 -0.35
N GLY A 145 7.66 -9.12 -1.26
CA GLY A 145 7.74 -9.52 -2.67
C GLY A 145 7.28 -8.38 -3.58
N ASP A 146 7.37 -8.58 -4.89
CA ASP A 146 7.01 -7.54 -5.87
C ASP A 146 5.49 -7.56 -6.14
N ASP A 147 4.73 -6.74 -5.44
CA ASP A 147 3.26 -6.80 -5.40
C ASP A 147 2.56 -5.86 -6.40
N VAL A 148 1.30 -6.16 -6.71
CA VAL A 148 0.40 -5.32 -7.50
C VAL A 148 -0.92 -5.12 -6.77
N LEU A 149 -1.17 -3.89 -6.33
CA LEU A 149 -2.36 -3.49 -5.59
C LEU A 149 -3.20 -2.50 -6.39
N ALA A 150 -4.52 -2.68 -6.42
CA ALA A 150 -5.48 -1.75 -7.01
C ALA A 150 -6.68 -1.55 -6.06
N GLY A 151 -6.95 -0.30 -5.67
CA GLY A 151 -7.96 0.05 -4.67
C GLY A 151 -9.38 0.30 -5.22
N ASP A 152 -9.56 0.58 -6.52
CA ASP A 152 -10.85 0.84 -7.18
C ASP A 152 -11.73 1.96 -6.54
N ASN A 153 -13.03 2.06 -6.91
CA ASN A 153 -13.91 3.26 -6.92
C ASN A 153 -14.24 3.97 -5.57
N GLY A 154 -13.54 3.68 -4.48
CA GLY A 154 -13.77 4.30 -3.18
C GLY A 154 -12.73 5.32 -2.74
N ARG A 155 -12.98 5.94 -1.59
CA ARG A 155 -11.95 6.67 -0.84
C ARG A 155 -11.15 5.63 -0.07
N ASN A 156 -10.04 5.17 -0.62
CA ASN A 156 -9.20 4.21 0.06
C ASN A 156 -8.57 4.85 1.32
N THR A 157 -8.81 4.20 2.46
CA THR A 157 -8.47 4.74 3.79
C THR A 157 -6.95 4.62 4.06
N PRO A 158 -6.40 5.13 5.18
CA PRO A 158 -4.95 5.32 5.39
C PRO A 158 -4.05 4.07 5.45
N ARG A 159 -4.42 2.94 4.86
CA ARG A 159 -3.74 1.66 5.04
C ARG A 159 -3.54 0.85 3.76
N THR A 160 -3.60 1.47 2.59
CA THR A 160 -3.08 0.77 1.39
C THR A 160 -1.57 0.91 1.33
N ASP A 161 -0.86 -0.20 1.56
CA ASP A 161 0.59 -0.27 1.70
C ASP A 161 1.15 -1.44 0.90
N VAL A 162 2.17 -1.18 0.12
CA VAL A 162 2.79 -2.20 -0.72
C VAL A 162 3.75 -3.12 0.06
N GLY A 163 4.43 -2.65 1.11
CA GLY A 163 5.32 -3.50 1.90
C GLY A 163 6.80 -3.49 1.46
N GLU A 164 7.45 -4.65 1.35
CA GLU A 164 8.84 -4.79 0.87
C GLU A 164 8.84 -5.37 -0.54
N GLY A 165 9.45 -4.71 -1.52
CA GLY A 165 9.33 -5.18 -2.90
C GLY A 165 9.66 -4.14 -3.96
N ASN A 166 9.49 -4.46 -5.23
CA ASN A 166 9.36 -3.47 -6.29
C ASN A 166 7.90 -3.43 -6.74
N ASP A 167 7.12 -2.62 -6.07
CA ASP A 167 5.67 -2.80 -6.10
C ASP A 167 4.98 -1.86 -7.08
N LYS A 168 3.71 -2.15 -7.36
CA LYS A 168 2.81 -1.27 -8.11
C LYS A 168 1.55 -1.04 -7.31
N LEU A 169 1.18 0.21 -7.14
CA LEU A 169 -0.06 0.60 -6.49
C LEU A 169 -0.86 1.57 -7.35
N TYR A 170 -2.13 1.26 -7.52
CA TYR A 170 -3.11 2.03 -8.28
C TYR A 170 -4.25 2.47 -7.34
N GLY A 171 -4.52 3.78 -7.25
CA GLY A 171 -5.67 4.34 -6.53
C GLY A 171 -6.95 4.35 -7.37
N ASP A 172 -6.80 4.42 -8.69
CA ASP A 172 -7.88 4.43 -9.68
C ASP A 172 -8.80 5.66 -9.61
N SER A 173 -9.91 5.62 -8.90
CA SER A 173 -10.79 6.78 -8.78
C SER A 173 -11.26 6.94 -7.37
N GLY A 174 -11.23 8.16 -6.85
CA GLY A 174 -11.44 8.39 -5.44
C GLY A 174 -10.40 9.35 -4.92
N ASN A 175 -10.40 9.56 -3.61
CA ASN A 175 -9.35 10.33 -2.96
C ASN A 175 -8.52 9.32 -2.17
N ASP A 176 -7.39 8.92 -2.73
CA ASP A 176 -6.67 7.74 -2.25
C ASP A 176 -5.48 8.12 -1.37
N THR A 177 -5.11 7.21 -0.46
CA THR A 177 -3.85 7.32 0.29
C THR A 177 -2.96 6.16 -0.08
N LEU A 178 -1.98 6.43 -0.94
CA LEU A 178 -1.06 5.43 -1.48
C LEU A 178 0.23 5.45 -0.67
N ILE A 179 0.52 4.35 0.01
CA ILE A 179 1.68 4.28 0.89
C ILE A 179 2.79 3.46 0.23
N SER A 180 3.95 4.09 0.05
CA SER A 180 5.12 3.40 -0.46
C SER A 180 5.75 2.50 0.61
N GLY A 181 6.46 1.50 0.10
CA GLY A 181 7.16 0.51 0.87
C GLY A 181 8.68 0.65 0.76
N ASP A 182 9.38 -0.44 1.07
CA ASP A 182 10.80 -0.59 0.78
C ASP A 182 10.99 -1.11 -0.64
N GLY A 183 11.87 -0.48 -1.41
CA GLY A 183 12.23 -0.91 -2.77
C GLY A 183 11.71 0.00 -3.86
N ARG A 184 11.57 -0.52 -5.09
CA ARG A 184 11.31 0.35 -6.26
C ARG A 184 9.85 0.35 -6.66
N ASP A 185 9.11 1.25 -6.04
CA ASP A 185 7.66 1.26 -6.14
C ASP A 185 7.18 2.19 -7.24
N TYR A 186 6.03 1.87 -7.82
CA TYR A 186 5.32 2.70 -8.78
C TYR A 186 3.93 2.98 -8.25
N LEU A 187 3.64 4.25 -7.94
CA LEU A 187 2.34 4.68 -7.44
C LEU A 187 1.62 5.48 -8.53
N THR A 188 0.34 5.20 -8.73
CA THR A 188 -0.54 5.88 -9.67
C THR A 188 -1.80 6.27 -8.91
N GLY A 189 -2.03 7.57 -8.70
CA GLY A 189 -3.17 8.05 -7.92
C GLY A 189 -4.48 7.85 -8.66
N GLY A 190 -4.51 8.23 -9.93
CA GLY A 190 -5.67 8.16 -10.79
C GLY A 190 -6.49 9.46 -10.74
N ALA A 191 -7.78 9.35 -10.48
CA ALA A 191 -8.71 10.48 -10.50
C ALA A 191 -9.21 10.83 -9.10
N GLY A 192 -8.91 12.04 -8.64
CA GLY A 192 -9.44 12.64 -7.42
C GLY A 192 -8.33 13.35 -6.67
N ASP A 193 -8.52 13.62 -5.38
CA ASP A 193 -7.48 14.29 -4.57
C ASP A 193 -6.64 13.23 -3.82
N ASP A 194 -5.49 12.86 -4.38
CA ASP A 194 -4.70 11.75 -3.86
C ASP A 194 -3.60 12.17 -2.89
N THR A 195 -3.21 11.28 -2.00
CA THR A 195 -2.11 11.45 -1.06
C THR A 195 -1.10 10.33 -1.20
N PHE A 196 0.07 10.65 -1.73
CA PHE A 196 1.20 9.72 -1.80
C PHE A 196 2.03 9.85 -0.53
N LEU A 197 1.93 8.86 0.35
CA LEU A 197 2.65 8.79 1.62
C LEU A 197 3.91 7.95 1.47
N PHE A 198 5.07 8.58 1.60
CA PHE A 198 6.33 7.84 1.60
C PHE A 198 6.71 7.43 3.03
N ARG A 199 6.91 6.13 3.24
CA ARG A 199 7.54 5.63 4.47
C ARG A 199 9.02 5.44 4.24
N PHE A 200 9.79 5.82 5.24
CA PHE A 200 11.23 5.65 5.24
C PHE A 200 11.59 4.34 5.97
N HIS A 201 12.41 3.54 5.29
CA HIS A 201 13.00 2.25 5.68
C HIS A 201 13.18 2.00 7.20
N ASP A 202 12.71 0.83 7.68
CA ASP A 202 13.18 0.24 8.95
C ASP A 202 14.48 -0.52 8.66
N PRO A 203 15.66 -0.09 9.17
CA PRO A 203 16.97 -0.68 8.83
C PRO A 203 17.19 -2.12 9.29
N LYS A 204 16.14 -2.84 9.68
CA LYS A 204 16.21 -4.28 9.89
C LYS A 204 16.18 -4.95 8.52
N PHE A 205 17.36 -5.40 8.10
CA PHE A 205 17.68 -6.23 6.93
C PHE A 205 18.28 -5.48 5.72
N GLY A 206 19.61 -5.41 5.71
CA GLY A 206 20.36 -5.99 4.58
C GLY A 206 20.18 -5.40 3.17
N SER A 207 19.87 -4.11 3.04
CA SER A 207 19.98 -3.29 1.81
C SER A 207 18.93 -3.56 0.74
N ILE A 208 17.78 -2.90 0.88
CA ILE A 208 17.08 -2.35 -0.27
C ILE A 208 17.09 -0.82 -0.11
N GLN A 209 17.88 -0.14 -0.96
CA GLN A 209 17.67 1.30 -1.16
C GLN A 209 16.50 1.42 -2.10
N GLY A 210 15.38 1.90 -1.59
CA GLY A 210 14.16 2.03 -2.36
C GLY A 210 14.13 3.35 -3.12
N PHE A 211 13.43 3.35 -4.25
CA PHE A 211 12.90 4.59 -4.75
C PHE A 211 11.48 4.45 -5.25
N THR A 212 10.63 5.39 -4.88
CA THR A 212 9.25 5.42 -5.35
C THR A 212 9.12 6.34 -6.56
N THR A 213 8.36 5.92 -7.55
CA THR A 213 7.98 6.69 -8.73
C THR A 213 6.48 6.95 -8.70
N VAL A 214 6.07 8.21 -8.66
CA VAL A 214 4.66 8.57 -8.91
C VAL A 214 4.48 8.81 -10.41
N THR A 215 3.43 8.25 -11.01
CA THR A 215 3.32 8.21 -12.48
C THR A 215 2.39 9.28 -13.08
N ASP A 216 1.45 9.81 -12.30
CA ASP A 216 0.36 10.66 -12.81
C ASP A 216 0.00 11.87 -11.92
N PHE A 217 0.89 12.26 -11.01
CA PHE A 217 0.68 13.36 -10.06
C PHE A 217 0.08 14.64 -10.69
N ASP A 218 -1.08 15.07 -10.20
CA ASP A 218 -1.75 16.33 -10.50
C ASP A 218 -1.61 17.32 -9.32
N ALA A 219 -0.75 18.32 -9.47
CA ALA A 219 -0.51 19.33 -8.42
C ALA A 219 -1.75 20.15 -8.01
N ALA A 220 -2.85 20.11 -8.77
CA ALA A 220 -4.11 20.77 -8.40
C ALA A 220 -4.97 19.95 -7.42
N HIS A 221 -4.80 18.63 -7.40
CA HIS A 221 -5.63 17.70 -6.63
C HIS A 221 -4.82 16.85 -5.65
N ASP A 222 -3.58 16.51 -6.00
CA ASP A 222 -2.76 15.55 -5.28
C ASP A 222 -1.77 16.20 -4.31
N LYS A 223 -1.33 15.39 -3.34
CA LYS A 223 -0.38 15.78 -2.29
C LYS A 223 0.65 14.71 -2.02
N PHE A 224 1.84 15.16 -1.63
CA PHE A 224 2.85 14.31 -1.00
C PHE A 224 2.75 14.41 0.52
N ALA A 225 2.82 13.26 1.18
CA ALA A 225 2.90 13.14 2.63
C ALA A 225 4.11 12.29 3.05
N PHE A 226 4.59 12.50 4.27
CA PHE A 226 5.74 11.78 4.82
C PHE A 226 5.43 11.35 6.25
N ASP A 227 5.69 10.09 6.59
CA ASP A 227 5.56 9.63 7.97
C ASP A 227 6.77 10.09 8.80
N ALA A 228 6.54 11.03 9.71
CA ALA A 228 7.55 11.53 10.65
C ALA A 228 8.14 10.43 11.54
N LYS A 229 7.45 9.29 11.70
CA LYS A 229 7.92 8.15 12.49
C LYS A 229 8.99 7.32 11.78
N GLY A 230 9.08 7.43 10.44
CA GLY A 230 10.09 6.75 9.61
C GLY A 230 11.38 7.55 9.42
N ILE A 231 11.41 8.85 9.73
CA ILE A 231 12.66 9.63 9.65
C ILE A 231 13.64 9.06 10.69
N GLY A 232 14.50 8.16 10.23
CA GLY A 232 15.43 7.40 11.05
C GLY A 232 16.19 8.30 12.01
N THR A 233 16.27 7.88 13.27
CA THR A 233 17.14 8.51 14.29
C THR A 233 18.64 8.35 14.00
N ASP A 234 19.01 7.76 12.87
CA ASP A 234 20.38 7.44 12.46
C ASP A 234 21.07 8.55 11.65
N GLY A 235 20.36 9.65 11.35
CA GLY A 235 20.92 10.82 10.68
C GLY A 235 21.21 10.62 9.20
N ALA A 236 20.74 9.53 8.59
CA ALA A 236 20.75 9.33 7.14
C ALA A 236 19.47 9.94 6.54
N GLY A 237 19.50 11.24 6.27
CA GLY A 237 18.39 11.96 5.66
C GLY A 237 17.98 11.37 4.31
N ALA A 238 16.67 11.34 4.04
CA ALA A 238 16.11 11.02 2.74
C ALA A 238 16.68 11.94 1.64
N ASN A 239 16.97 11.38 0.47
CA ASN A 239 17.57 12.10 -0.64
C ASN A 239 16.53 12.19 -1.77
N PHE A 240 16.20 13.39 -2.21
CA PHE A 240 15.19 13.60 -3.24
C PHE A 240 15.93 13.91 -4.55
N VAL A 241 15.82 13.01 -5.53
CA VAL A 241 16.52 13.16 -6.81
C VAL A 241 15.50 13.08 -7.94
N ASN A 242 15.04 14.23 -8.41
CA ASN A 242 14.24 14.26 -9.64
C ASN A 242 15.07 13.75 -10.82
N HIS A 243 14.55 12.72 -11.49
CA HIS A 243 15.02 12.20 -12.76
C HIS A 243 13.98 12.44 -13.88
N ALA A 244 13.53 13.68 -14.04
CA ALA A 244 12.58 14.08 -15.07
C ALA A 244 13.19 13.86 -16.47
N SER A 245 12.71 12.84 -17.18
CA SER A 245 12.89 12.74 -18.64
C SER A 245 11.59 12.98 -19.43
N GLY A 246 10.49 13.34 -18.76
CA GLY A 246 9.18 13.57 -19.40
C GLY A 246 8.93 15.04 -19.71
N GLY A 247 8.57 15.35 -20.96
CA GLY A 247 7.97 16.64 -21.30
C GLY A 247 6.64 16.85 -20.57
N SER A 248 6.16 18.09 -20.57
CA SER A 248 4.91 18.56 -19.97
C SER A 248 3.79 17.50 -19.92
N GLY A 249 3.47 17.02 -18.71
CA GLY A 249 2.33 16.12 -18.45
C GLY A 249 2.67 14.71 -17.97
N SER A 250 3.92 14.39 -17.64
CA SER A 250 4.29 13.12 -17.01
C SER A 250 5.37 13.36 -15.96
N ALA A 251 4.96 13.70 -14.73
CA ALA A 251 5.87 13.92 -13.62
C ALA A 251 6.31 12.57 -13.03
N VAL A 252 7.24 11.90 -13.71
CA VAL A 252 8.03 10.83 -13.10
C VAL A 252 8.99 11.51 -12.11
N ASP A 253 8.63 11.53 -10.83
CA ASP A 253 9.51 11.99 -9.76
C ASP A 253 9.96 10.80 -8.91
N THR A 254 11.25 10.72 -8.62
CA THR A 254 11.90 9.55 -8.01
C THR A 254 12.44 9.89 -6.61
N PHE A 255 11.91 9.22 -5.58
CA PHE A 255 12.22 9.50 -4.17
C PHE A 255 13.18 8.44 -3.60
N TYR A 256 14.41 8.77 -3.17
CA TYR A 256 15.32 7.77 -2.60
C TYR A 256 15.19 7.64 -1.07
N SER A 257 14.99 6.41 -0.59
CA SER A 257 15.17 6.01 0.82
C SER A 257 16.42 5.12 0.94
N GLY A 258 17.55 5.69 1.37
CA GLY A 258 18.76 4.90 1.63
C GLY A 258 20.08 5.67 1.62
N ALA A 259 20.98 5.32 2.55
CA ALA A 259 22.31 5.89 2.63
C ALA A 259 23.19 5.43 1.46
N ALA A 260 23.42 6.28 0.46
CA ALA A 260 24.42 6.01 -0.57
C ALA A 260 25.76 5.66 0.11
N SER A 261 26.29 4.46 -0.14
CA SER A 261 27.50 3.99 0.52
C SER A 261 28.65 4.98 0.27
N GLY A 262 29.09 5.69 1.32
CA GLY A 262 30.23 6.60 1.28
C GLY A 262 29.94 8.11 1.19
N ALA A 263 28.68 8.56 1.28
CA ALA A 263 28.36 9.99 1.26
C ALA A 263 28.27 10.59 2.68
N ASN A 264 29.34 11.21 3.16
CA ASN A 264 29.27 12.18 4.25
C ASN A 264 28.94 13.55 3.63
N GLY A 265 27.65 13.93 3.56
CA GLY A 265 27.23 15.24 3.04
C GLY A 265 25.79 15.59 3.45
N GLU A 266 25.53 16.87 3.73
CA GLU A 266 24.18 17.43 3.93
C GLU A 266 23.39 17.35 2.63
N HIS A 267 22.18 16.79 2.64
CA HIS A 267 21.33 16.68 1.44
C HIS A 267 20.12 17.62 1.56
N VAL A 268 19.86 18.38 0.49
CA VAL A 268 18.85 19.46 0.38
C VAL A 268 17.78 19.05 -0.63
N VAL A 269 16.49 19.29 -0.34
CA VAL A 269 15.35 18.97 -1.21
C VAL A 269 14.75 20.27 -1.75
N VAL A 270 14.72 20.44 -3.07
CA VAL A 270 14.19 21.66 -3.67
C VAL A 270 12.79 21.37 -4.23
N VAL A 271 11.76 21.98 -3.63
CA VAL A 271 10.39 21.95 -4.17
C VAL A 271 10.10 23.33 -4.77
N THR A 272 10.11 23.45 -6.10
CA THR A 272 9.78 24.71 -6.78
C THR A 272 8.33 24.71 -7.24
N ASP A 273 7.76 25.89 -7.46
CA ASP A 273 6.43 26.06 -8.04
C ASP A 273 6.34 25.62 -9.53
N GLN A 274 7.47 25.21 -10.14
CA GLN A 274 7.59 24.68 -11.49
C GLN A 274 7.99 23.19 -11.55
N GLY A 275 8.02 22.48 -10.41
CA GLY A 275 8.48 21.08 -10.33
C GLY A 275 9.94 20.93 -9.87
N PHE A 276 10.33 19.70 -9.53
CA PHE A 276 11.60 19.40 -8.86
C PHE A 276 12.82 19.62 -9.78
N ALA A 277 13.95 20.09 -9.25
CA ALA A 277 15.22 20.12 -9.98
C ALA A 277 16.35 19.60 -9.06
N SER A 278 17.07 18.56 -9.49
CA SER A 278 18.15 17.95 -8.69
C SER A 278 19.52 18.57 -8.99
N GLY A 279 20.33 18.74 -7.93
CA GLY A 279 21.76 19.09 -8.01
C GLY A 279 22.50 18.55 -6.78
N SER A 280 23.60 17.81 -6.99
CA SER A 280 24.32 17.11 -5.91
C SER A 280 24.86 18.07 -4.84
N ALA A 281 24.72 17.68 -3.58
CA ALA A 281 25.20 18.42 -2.42
C ALA A 281 26.72 18.67 -2.40
N ALA A 282 27.12 19.87 -2.80
CA ALA A 282 28.31 20.54 -2.30
C ALA A 282 28.20 22.06 -2.54
N ALA A 283 27.38 22.75 -1.74
CA ALA A 283 27.53 24.17 -1.36
C ALA A 283 27.80 25.24 -2.46
N GLN A 284 27.61 24.98 -3.75
CA GLN A 284 27.61 25.99 -4.80
C GLN A 284 26.59 25.64 -5.87
N GLY A 285 25.49 26.38 -5.87
CA GLY A 285 24.50 26.34 -6.95
C GLY A 285 23.45 25.26 -6.78
N ILE A 286 22.51 25.48 -5.86
CA ILE A 286 21.11 25.29 -6.28
C ILE A 286 20.95 26.29 -7.44
N SER A 287 20.72 25.80 -8.65
CA SER A 287 20.65 26.62 -9.85
C SER A 287 19.38 26.29 -10.63
N GLY A 288 18.48 27.25 -10.70
CA GLY A 288 17.19 27.14 -11.39
C GLY A 288 16.00 27.71 -10.62
N GLU A 289 16.24 28.22 -9.42
CA GLU A 289 15.23 28.62 -8.43
C GLU A 289 14.80 30.06 -8.66
N ALA A 290 13.51 30.31 -8.43
CA ALA A 290 12.91 31.63 -8.49
C ALA A 290 12.60 32.12 -7.07
N ALA A 291 12.43 33.44 -6.93
CA ALA A 291 11.85 33.99 -5.72
C ALA A 291 10.41 33.45 -5.59
N GLY A 292 10.11 32.73 -4.51
CA GLY A 292 8.85 32.03 -4.32
C GLY A 292 8.98 30.54 -3.98
N ASP A 293 10.13 29.92 -4.26
CA ASP A 293 10.31 28.48 -4.07
C ASP A 293 10.37 28.07 -2.59
N ILE A 294 9.90 26.85 -2.29
CA ILE A 294 9.90 26.25 -0.95
C ILE A 294 10.83 25.03 -0.93
N ILE A 295 11.94 25.15 -0.22
CA ILE A 295 12.93 24.09 -0.11
C ILE A 295 12.66 23.32 1.18
N ALA A 296 12.38 22.02 1.10
CA ALA A 296 12.41 21.15 2.27
C ALA A 296 13.85 20.66 2.48
N TYR A 297 14.34 20.53 3.69
CA TYR A 297 15.66 19.93 3.90
C TYR A 297 15.76 19.30 5.27
N TYR A 298 16.60 18.27 5.37
CA TYR A 298 16.89 17.60 6.64
C TYR A 298 18.23 18.10 7.18
N ASP A 299 18.21 18.74 8.35
CA ASP A 299 19.44 19.14 9.03
C ASP A 299 19.96 17.99 9.89
N SER A 300 21.01 17.33 9.38
CA SER A 300 21.69 16.23 10.07
C SER A 300 22.36 16.61 11.41
N LYS A 301 22.63 17.91 11.67
CA LYS A 301 23.23 18.34 12.94
C LYS A 301 22.20 18.49 14.06
N SER A 302 20.99 18.92 13.71
CA SER A 302 19.88 19.09 14.66
C SER A 302 18.89 17.91 14.66
N GLY A 303 18.92 17.07 13.62
CA GLY A 303 18.02 15.95 13.44
C GLY A 303 16.60 16.35 13.03
N THR A 304 16.40 17.55 12.47
CA THR A 304 15.08 18.10 12.14
C THR A 304 14.86 18.24 10.64
N ALA A 305 13.62 18.00 10.19
CA ALA A 305 13.15 18.43 8.88
C ALA A 305 12.76 19.91 8.95
N ASN A 306 13.19 20.70 7.97
CA ASN A 306 13.00 22.15 7.92
C ASN A 306 12.45 22.56 6.55
N LEU A 307 11.74 23.69 6.51
CA LEU A 307 11.41 24.37 5.26
C LEU A 307 12.25 25.66 5.14
N ALA A 308 12.60 26.04 3.92
CA ALA A 308 13.25 27.30 3.60
C ALA A 308 12.54 27.94 2.41
N TYR A 309 12.25 29.23 2.51
CA TYR A 309 11.61 29.98 1.44
C TYR A 309 12.65 30.80 0.67
N VAL A 310 12.65 30.72 -0.66
CA VAL A 310 13.59 31.43 -1.53
C VAL A 310 13.11 32.86 -1.74
N THR A 311 13.81 33.81 -1.12
CA THR A 311 13.41 35.23 -1.12
C THR A 311 13.91 36.02 -2.34
N SER A 312 14.92 35.52 -3.07
CA SER A 312 15.40 36.16 -4.30
C SER A 312 16.19 35.23 -5.22
N ALA A 313 16.04 35.39 -6.54
CA ALA A 313 16.65 34.56 -7.59
C ALA A 313 18.20 34.66 -7.70
N ASN A 314 18.84 35.58 -6.97
CA ASN A 314 20.30 35.76 -7.03
C ASN A 314 21.05 35.08 -5.87
N HIS A 315 20.34 34.38 -4.98
CA HIS A 315 20.89 33.56 -3.89
C HIS A 315 21.92 34.27 -3.00
N ALA A 316 21.93 35.60 -2.99
CA ALA A 316 22.95 36.36 -2.30
C ALA A 316 22.71 36.41 -0.80
N ASP A 317 21.45 36.40 -0.35
CA ASP A 317 21.11 36.43 1.07
C ASP A 317 19.67 35.93 1.29
N VAL A 318 19.49 35.22 2.40
CA VAL A 318 18.22 34.87 3.07
C VAL A 318 17.48 33.63 2.54
N PHE A 319 17.92 32.47 3.01
CA PHE A 319 16.99 31.41 3.42
C PHE A 319 16.41 31.82 4.79
N ALA A 320 15.10 31.99 4.88
CA ALA A 320 14.45 32.05 6.18
C ALA A 320 14.25 30.60 6.65
N GLU A 321 14.94 30.19 7.70
CA GLU A 321 14.69 28.89 8.33
C GLU A 321 13.28 28.91 8.93
N LEU A 322 12.37 28.14 8.33
CA LEU A 322 11.03 27.92 8.81
C LEU A 322 11.05 26.69 9.72
N SER A 323 11.57 26.86 10.93
CA SER A 323 11.45 25.84 11.98
C SER A 323 10.07 25.97 12.66
N ASN A 324 9.33 24.87 12.81
CA ASN A 324 8.07 24.78 13.56
C ASN A 324 6.89 25.62 13.01
N VAL A 325 6.69 25.66 11.68
CA VAL A 325 5.47 26.28 11.11
C VAL A 325 4.32 25.28 11.23
N HIS A 326 3.41 25.54 12.16
CA HIS A 326 2.25 24.67 12.41
C HIS A 326 0.91 25.40 12.18
N SER A 327 0.94 26.70 11.89
CA SER A 327 -0.26 27.54 11.70
C SER A 327 -0.03 28.78 10.83
N VAL A 328 -1.12 29.39 10.35
CA VAL A 328 -1.11 30.67 9.61
C VAL A 328 -0.53 31.83 10.44
N ASP A 329 -0.68 31.77 11.77
CA ASP A 329 -0.17 32.80 12.69
C ASP A 329 1.37 32.78 12.80
N ASP A 330 2.00 31.63 12.58
CA ASP A 330 3.47 31.48 12.62
C ASP A 330 4.15 32.19 11.44
N LEU A 331 3.42 32.38 10.33
CA LEU A 331 3.89 33.04 9.10
C LEU A 331 3.84 34.56 9.19
N ALA A 332 2.85 35.09 9.91
CA ALA A 332 2.66 36.53 10.07
C ALA A 332 3.82 37.19 10.85
N ALA A 333 4.49 36.44 11.72
CA ALA A 333 5.68 36.89 12.45
C ALA A 333 6.91 37.12 11.54
N LEU A 334 6.89 36.58 10.32
CA LEU A 334 7.94 36.70 9.30
C LEU A 334 7.57 37.72 8.20
N HIS A 335 6.49 38.47 8.37
CA HIS A 335 5.94 39.41 7.38
C HIS A 335 5.48 38.78 6.05
N LEU A 336 5.22 37.46 6.05
CA LEU A 336 4.57 36.75 4.96
C LEU A 336 3.06 36.75 5.17
N THR A 337 2.27 36.73 4.10
CA THR A 337 0.80 36.77 4.16
C THR A 337 0.18 35.44 3.72
N ALA A 338 -1.02 35.13 4.19
CA ALA A 338 -1.77 33.93 3.78
C ALA A 338 -2.16 33.92 2.28
N SER A 339 -1.91 35.01 1.54
CA SER A 339 -2.02 35.06 0.09
C SER A 339 -0.74 34.64 -0.65
N ASP A 340 0.39 34.55 0.07
CA ASP A 340 1.68 34.11 -0.47
C ASP A 340 1.83 32.57 -0.42
N PHE A 341 0.89 31.88 0.23
CA PHE A 341 0.84 30.43 0.37
C PHE A 341 -0.61 29.97 0.29
N THR A 342 -0.92 28.98 -0.54
CA THR A 342 -2.23 28.33 -0.51
C THR A 342 -2.15 27.16 0.47
N PHE A 343 -2.57 27.37 1.71
CA PHE A 343 -2.70 26.29 2.70
C PHE A 343 -3.88 25.40 2.33
N VAL A 344 -3.65 24.08 2.26
CA VAL A 344 -4.70 23.05 2.27
C VAL A 344 -4.57 22.23 3.53
#